data_AF-A0A563BCU1-F1
#
_entry.id   AF-A0A563BCU1-F1
#
_cell.length_a   1.000
_cell.length_b   1.000
_cell.length_c   1.000
_cell.angle_alpha   90.00
_cell.angle_beta   90.00
_cell.angle_gamma   90.00
#
_symmetry.space_group_name_H-M   'P 1'
#
loop_
_entity.id
_entity.type
_entity.pdbx_description
1 polymer ?
#
loop_
_entity_poly.entity_id
_entity_poly.type
_entity_poly.pdbx_seq_one_letter_code
_entity_poly.pdbx_strand_id
1 'polypeptide(L)'
;MITCVKKLSITGVRVLSFLVNSFEKLFLSQDTFFKITILIFSLVLSNLFFEVQSSYALKPTPTLSVSLLSNSNIELHSNDIISKPNHAVTLPMYLNVKTNNPTGTGTYVDVEKTAFTDIHDSSNTSSISMISSGVGVEHLADFEENTFAGSFDCEMEHPEREPEEWDPLDLASGSVHNTRAGISRGDDVIGDNICFAIGIKLGNTLPTGTYQNKVIFSTVTNEYPTEVNLIKGEDFRSTVWRLSPTRDIKHFERSLVAPPEGVNAVHLEVDETSDYPFLGWVDEATETFYYYSEAEKIYLNPDCKSMFASVDYEKIDLTPFDSSKVTSTYDMFSNLYGTKEIDFSKFNTSNVTNMGRMFYKNSTPKLNLSNFDTRNVIYMNAMFMEAWGIEELNLSSFDTSNVWFMGNMFKNTHKLKNLDVHHFNTQKVKHMQYMFYGSGATSLDLSHFDTSKVEDMSKMFAEMANITELDLSNFNTTNVTDMSSMFSGMAALTSLNISSFNTENVTDMNGMFANMSSIESLDLSSFNTKNVIKFRGMFYNDNPNYTLKKIYASADFETDKAIANEATNNEANIDIFHNLISLEGGNGSRGLSFSWS
;
A
#
# COMPACT_ATOMS: atom_id res chain seq x y z
N MET A 1 12.61 -32.49 28.71
CA MET A 1 13.70 -33.42 29.07
C MET A 1 13.14 -34.83 29.03
N ILE A 2 13.61 -35.64 28.06
CA ILE A 2 13.70 -37.11 28.06
C ILE A 2 12.53 -37.89 28.71
N THR A 3 11.70 -38.57 27.88
CA THR A 3 11.33 -40.01 27.95
C THR A 3 9.95 -40.25 27.31
N CYS A 4 9.91 -40.72 26.05
CA CYS A 4 9.00 -41.77 25.57
C CYS A 4 9.14 -41.98 24.06
N VAL A 5 10.20 -42.67 23.64
CA VAL A 5 10.23 -43.33 22.33
C VAL A 5 10.77 -44.74 22.55
N LYS A 6 9.86 -45.70 22.74
CA LYS A 6 10.14 -47.13 22.59
C LYS A 6 8.88 -47.87 22.13
N LYS A 7 8.76 -48.00 20.81
CA LYS A 7 8.25 -49.15 20.02
C LYS A 7 7.56 -48.64 18.77
N LEU A 8 8.33 -48.48 17.70
CA LEU A 8 7.81 -48.56 16.33
C LEU A 8 8.45 -49.77 15.68
N SER A 9 7.55 -50.65 15.22
CA SER A 9 7.79 -51.94 14.60
C SER A 9 8.60 -51.80 13.30
N ILE A 10 9.42 -52.82 13.02
CA ILE A 10 10.46 -52.94 11.99
C ILE A 10 9.93 -52.95 10.53
N THR A 11 8.70 -52.49 10.27
CA THR A 11 8.12 -52.45 8.90
C THR A 11 8.15 -51.05 8.26
N GLY A 12 8.38 -49.98 9.04
CA GLY A 12 8.37 -48.59 8.57
C GLY A 12 9.65 -48.06 7.93
N VAL A 13 10.77 -48.81 7.95
CA VAL A 13 12.08 -48.29 7.52
C VAL A 13 12.28 -48.35 6.00
N ARG A 14 11.51 -49.17 5.26
CA ARG A 14 11.61 -49.23 3.79
C ARG A 14 10.80 -48.15 3.05
N VAL A 15 9.75 -47.61 3.67
CA VAL A 15 8.93 -46.55 3.07
C VAL A 15 9.63 -45.19 3.17
N LEU A 16 10.34 -44.95 4.28
CA LEU A 16 11.14 -43.72 4.44
C LEU A 16 12.35 -43.68 3.48
N SER A 17 12.99 -44.82 3.22
CA SER A 17 14.10 -44.88 2.24
C SER A 17 13.65 -44.70 0.78
N PHE A 18 12.39 -45.04 0.47
CA PHE A 18 11.83 -44.88 -0.87
C PHE A 18 11.33 -43.44 -1.12
N LEU A 19 10.77 -42.80 -0.09
CA LEU A 19 10.47 -41.36 -0.10
C LEU A 19 11.76 -40.54 -0.27
N VAL A 20 12.80 -40.81 0.52
CA VAL A 20 14.08 -40.07 0.41
C VAL A 20 14.75 -40.24 -0.97
N ASN A 21 14.72 -41.44 -1.57
CA ASN A 21 15.30 -41.67 -2.91
C ASN A 21 14.50 -41.03 -4.07
N SER A 22 13.19 -40.83 -3.89
CA SER A 22 12.35 -40.13 -4.88
C SER A 22 12.52 -38.61 -4.75
N PHE A 23 12.75 -38.12 -3.53
CA PHE A 23 13.09 -36.72 -3.25
C PHE A 23 14.50 -36.32 -3.74
N GLU A 24 15.50 -37.21 -3.66
CA GLU A 24 16.86 -36.95 -4.19
C GLU A 24 16.91 -36.77 -5.72
N LYS A 25 15.95 -37.32 -6.45
CA LYS A 25 15.88 -37.14 -7.92
C LYS A 25 15.15 -35.87 -8.35
N LEU A 26 14.42 -35.20 -7.47
CA LEU A 26 13.64 -34.00 -7.81
C LEU A 26 14.35 -32.68 -7.47
N PHE A 27 15.42 -32.69 -6.68
CA PHE A 27 16.14 -31.47 -6.31
C PHE A 27 17.67 -31.68 -6.25
N LEU A 28 18.33 -31.41 -7.38
CA LEU A 28 19.75 -31.07 -7.40
C LEU A 28 19.93 -29.68 -8.04
N SER A 29 19.62 -28.64 -7.27
CA SER A 29 20.41 -27.42 -7.28
C SER A 29 20.55 -26.95 -5.83
N GLN A 30 21.79 -27.03 -5.32
CA GLN A 30 22.17 -26.50 -4.02
C GLN A 30 21.98 -24.99 -4.00
N ASP A 31 20.91 -24.52 -3.35
CA ASP A 31 20.95 -23.54 -2.27
C ASP A 31 19.52 -23.30 -1.79
N THR A 32 19.36 -23.00 -0.50
CA THR A 32 18.10 -22.76 0.22
C THR A 32 17.40 -24.02 0.74
N PHE A 33 17.82 -24.41 1.95
CA PHE A 33 17.00 -25.20 2.86
C PHE A 33 15.81 -24.31 3.28
N PHE A 34 14.77 -24.25 2.45
CA PHE A 34 13.57 -23.47 2.71
C PHE A 34 12.86 -24.06 3.94
N LYS A 35 12.70 -23.24 4.98
CA LYS A 35 11.91 -23.54 6.18
C LYS A 35 10.42 -23.54 5.80
N ILE A 36 9.99 -24.54 5.04
CA ILE A 36 8.59 -24.75 4.69
C ILE A 36 7.98 -25.63 5.78
N THR A 37 6.81 -25.24 6.28
CA THR A 37 5.90 -26.17 6.95
C THR A 37 5.31 -27.07 5.87
N ILE A 38 6.08 -28.03 5.34
CA ILE A 38 5.58 -28.97 4.32
C ILE A 38 4.72 -29.99 5.05
N LEU A 39 3.40 -29.88 4.93
CA LEU A 39 2.48 -30.94 5.35
C LEU A 39 2.35 -31.92 4.18
N ILE A 40 3.23 -32.93 4.15
CA ILE A 40 3.17 -34.02 3.16
C ILE A 40 2.16 -35.05 3.66
N PHE A 41 1.07 -35.25 2.92
CA PHE A 41 0.17 -36.36 3.17
C PHE A 41 0.38 -37.43 2.10
N SER A 42 0.96 -38.57 2.49
CA SER A 42 0.99 -39.79 1.67
C SER A 42 -0.04 -40.76 2.24
N LEU A 43 -1.10 -41.04 1.47
CA LEU A 43 -2.13 -41.96 1.92
C LEU A 43 -1.66 -43.42 1.74
N VAL A 44 -1.43 -44.11 2.86
CA VAL A 44 -1.48 -45.57 2.95
C VAL A 44 -2.40 -45.89 4.12
N LEU A 45 -3.50 -46.59 3.85
CA LEU A 45 -4.64 -46.82 4.77
C LEU A 45 -4.22 -47.14 6.22
N SER A 46 -4.39 -46.18 7.13
CA SER A 46 -4.95 -46.37 8.49
C SER A 46 -5.10 -45.01 9.21
N ASN A 47 -6.26 -44.85 9.87
CA ASN A 47 -6.82 -43.58 10.38
C ASN A 47 -5.98 -42.89 11.45
N LEU A 48 -5.89 -41.55 11.37
CA LEU A 48 -5.61 -40.67 12.51
C LEU A 48 -6.37 -39.35 12.38
N PHE A 49 -6.98 -38.90 13.48
CA PHE A 49 -7.55 -37.57 13.67
C PHE A 49 -6.89 -36.92 14.89
N PHE A 50 -6.63 -35.62 14.81
CA PHE A 50 -6.21 -34.79 15.93
C PHE A 50 -7.13 -33.57 16.02
N GLU A 51 -7.54 -33.25 17.24
CA GLU A 51 -8.34 -32.08 17.59
C GLU A 51 -7.56 -31.27 18.63
N VAL A 52 -7.56 -29.94 18.51
CA VAL A 52 -6.99 -29.01 19.50
C VAL A 52 -8.02 -27.91 19.77
N GLN A 53 -8.35 -27.72 21.05
CA GLN A 53 -9.00 -26.51 21.62
C GLN A 53 -7.91 -25.73 22.41
N SER A 54 -7.83 -24.39 22.49
CA SER A 54 -8.74 -23.27 22.22
C SER A 54 -8.00 -21.92 22.11
N SER A 55 -8.61 -20.98 21.38
CA SER A 55 -8.66 -19.50 21.52
C SER A 55 -7.36 -18.66 21.60
N TYR A 56 -6.92 -18.13 20.45
CA TYR A 56 -6.85 -16.70 20.05
C TYR A 56 -6.53 -16.74 18.54
N ALA A 57 -7.54 -16.60 17.67
CA ALA A 57 -7.39 -17.09 16.29
C ALA A 57 -6.68 -16.09 15.37
N LEU A 58 -5.36 -15.96 15.54
CA LEU A 58 -4.45 -15.77 14.42
C LEU A 58 -4.66 -16.93 13.42
N LYS A 59 -4.55 -16.67 12.11
CA LYS A 59 -4.91 -17.69 11.12
C LYS A 59 -4.12 -19.00 11.33
N PRO A 60 -4.80 -20.16 11.36
CA PRO A 60 -4.16 -21.42 11.67
C PRO A 60 -3.15 -21.80 10.59
N THR A 61 -2.12 -22.55 11.00
CA THR A 61 -1.21 -23.26 10.11
C THR A 61 -1.99 -23.94 8.98
N PRO A 62 -1.54 -23.86 7.71
CA PRO A 62 -2.18 -24.55 6.60
C PRO A 62 -2.46 -26.02 6.94
N THR A 63 -3.71 -26.43 6.74
CA THR A 63 -4.19 -27.80 6.90
C THR A 63 -4.40 -28.40 5.51
N LEU A 64 -4.17 -29.70 5.41
CA LEU A 64 -4.42 -30.47 4.19
C LEU A 64 -5.00 -31.82 4.59
N SER A 65 -6.13 -32.18 3.98
CA SER A 65 -6.67 -33.52 4.05
C SER A 65 -7.05 -34.00 2.65
N VAL A 66 -6.79 -35.27 2.38
CA VAL A 66 -7.07 -35.93 1.11
C VAL A 66 -7.83 -37.20 1.42
N SER A 67 -8.93 -37.45 0.71
CA SER A 67 -9.68 -38.70 0.83
C SER A 67 -10.23 -39.15 -0.53
N LEU A 68 -10.37 -40.45 -0.73
CA LEU A 68 -11.07 -40.99 -1.89
C LEU A 68 -12.59 -40.92 -1.62
N LEU A 69 -13.37 -40.44 -2.59
CA LEU A 69 -14.84 -40.48 -2.54
C LEU A 69 -15.41 -41.83 -2.99
N SER A 70 -14.60 -42.67 -3.65
CA SER A 70 -14.94 -44.05 -4.04
C SER A 70 -14.27 -45.09 -3.13
N ASN A 71 -14.63 -46.37 -3.28
CA ASN A 71 -13.94 -47.47 -2.60
C ASN A 71 -12.44 -47.45 -2.94
N SER A 72 -11.57 -47.74 -1.96
CA SER A 72 -10.12 -47.68 -2.11
C SER A 72 -9.53 -48.72 -3.07
N ASN A 73 -10.30 -49.77 -3.38
CA ASN A 73 -9.94 -50.81 -4.33
C ASN A 73 -10.90 -50.76 -5.51
N ILE A 74 -10.36 -50.58 -6.72
CA ILE A 74 -11.12 -50.66 -7.96
C ILE A 74 -10.83 -52.02 -8.58
N GLU A 75 -11.88 -52.82 -8.76
CA GLU A 75 -11.81 -54.14 -9.38
C GLU A 75 -12.51 -54.08 -10.73
N LEU A 76 -11.84 -54.61 -11.75
CA LEU A 76 -12.37 -54.75 -13.11
C LEU A 76 -12.28 -56.21 -13.53
N HIS A 77 -13.39 -56.78 -14.00
CA HIS A 77 -13.35 -58.11 -14.60
C HIS A 77 -13.12 -57.96 -16.11
N SER A 78 -12.21 -58.77 -16.67
CA SER A 78 -11.85 -58.72 -18.09
C SER A 78 -13.05 -58.87 -19.03
N ASN A 79 -14.06 -59.66 -18.63
CA ASN A 79 -15.31 -59.82 -19.39
C ASN A 79 -16.09 -58.51 -19.56
N ASP A 80 -15.99 -57.59 -18.59
CA ASP A 80 -16.66 -56.29 -18.64
C ASP A 80 -15.99 -55.33 -19.65
N ILE A 81 -14.76 -55.64 -20.05
CA ILE A 81 -13.93 -54.85 -20.97
C ILE A 81 -13.98 -55.47 -22.37
N ILE A 82 -13.74 -56.77 -22.48
CA ILE A 82 -13.73 -57.51 -23.75
C ILE A 82 -15.09 -57.48 -24.45
N SER A 83 -16.18 -57.33 -23.69
CA SER A 83 -17.53 -57.19 -24.26
C SER A 83 -17.83 -55.81 -24.85
N LYS A 84 -16.98 -54.80 -24.63
CA LYS A 84 -17.17 -53.43 -25.13
C LYS A 84 -16.58 -53.24 -26.54
N PRO A 85 -17.16 -52.34 -27.36
CA PRO A 85 -16.52 -51.89 -28.60
C PRO A 85 -15.09 -51.40 -28.32
N ASN A 86 -14.12 -51.84 -29.12
CA ASN A 86 -12.69 -51.53 -29.00
C ASN A 86 -11.97 -52.05 -27.73
N HIS A 87 -12.64 -52.88 -26.92
CA HIS A 87 -12.10 -53.51 -25.69
C HIS A 87 -11.47 -52.52 -24.70
N ALA A 88 -12.04 -51.33 -24.55
CA ALA A 88 -11.53 -50.27 -23.68
C ALA A 88 -12.55 -49.85 -22.61
N VAL A 89 -12.06 -49.45 -21.44
CA VAL A 89 -12.87 -48.87 -20.36
C VAL A 89 -12.13 -47.71 -19.68
N THR A 90 -12.89 -46.69 -19.27
CA THR A 90 -12.41 -45.58 -18.45
C THR A 90 -13.07 -45.63 -17.07
N LEU A 91 -12.27 -45.45 -16.03
CA LEU A 91 -12.69 -45.46 -14.64
C LEU A 91 -12.36 -44.12 -13.97
N PRO A 92 -13.38 -43.31 -13.63
CA PRO A 92 -13.16 -42.10 -12.86
C PRO A 92 -12.90 -42.42 -11.38
N MET A 93 -11.96 -41.69 -10.79
CA MET A 93 -11.61 -41.66 -9.39
C MET A 93 -11.79 -40.23 -8.89
N TYR A 94 -12.44 -40.07 -7.75
CA TYR A 94 -12.70 -38.76 -7.19
C TYR A 94 -11.95 -38.60 -5.87
N LEU A 95 -11.08 -37.60 -5.79
CA LEU A 95 -10.36 -37.22 -4.60
C LEU A 95 -11.03 -35.99 -4.01
N ASN A 96 -11.40 -36.08 -2.74
CA ASN A 96 -11.81 -34.93 -1.96
C ASN A 96 -10.56 -34.35 -1.30
N VAL A 97 -10.04 -33.26 -1.87
CA VAL A 97 -8.91 -32.50 -1.35
C VAL A 97 -9.43 -31.27 -0.62
N LYS A 98 -8.98 -31.12 0.62
CA LYS A 98 -9.49 -30.13 1.56
C LYS A 98 -8.33 -29.37 2.17
N THR A 99 -8.27 -28.06 1.94
CA THR A 99 -7.28 -27.17 2.54
C THR A 99 -7.90 -25.86 2.99
N ASN A 100 -7.31 -25.22 4.01
CA ASN A 100 -7.55 -23.83 4.37
C ASN A 100 -6.44 -22.89 3.84
N ASN A 101 -5.50 -23.39 3.04
CA ASN A 101 -4.50 -22.55 2.40
C ASN A 101 -5.15 -21.75 1.25
N PRO A 102 -5.17 -20.42 1.32
CA PRO A 102 -5.82 -19.59 0.29
C PRO A 102 -5.11 -19.63 -1.06
N THR A 103 -3.87 -20.13 -1.15
CA THR A 103 -3.16 -20.31 -2.42
C THR A 103 -3.45 -21.67 -3.08
N GLY A 104 -4.21 -22.56 -2.43
CA GLY A 104 -4.66 -23.84 -2.98
C GLY A 104 -3.65 -24.98 -2.81
N THR A 105 -3.76 -26.00 -3.68
CA THR A 105 -2.93 -27.21 -3.63
C THR A 105 -2.47 -27.68 -5.01
N GLY A 106 -1.37 -28.43 -5.02
CA GLY A 106 -0.93 -29.25 -6.16
C GLY A 106 -1.04 -30.73 -5.83
N THR A 107 -1.72 -31.50 -6.68
CA THR A 107 -1.82 -32.96 -6.59
C THR A 107 -0.99 -33.62 -7.69
N TYR A 108 -0.11 -34.52 -7.27
CA TYR A 108 0.79 -35.31 -8.09
C TYR A 108 0.28 -36.75 -8.18
N VAL A 109 0.30 -37.32 -9.38
CA VAL A 109 -0.01 -38.74 -9.62
C VAL A 109 1.20 -39.47 -10.15
N ASP A 110 1.44 -40.64 -9.59
CA ASP A 110 2.50 -41.57 -10.00
C ASP A 110 1.97 -43.02 -9.93
N VAL A 111 2.68 -43.94 -10.58
CA VAL A 111 2.39 -45.39 -10.55
C VAL A 111 3.60 -46.16 -10.03
N GLU A 112 3.37 -47.15 -9.17
CA GLU A 112 4.45 -47.97 -8.59
C GLU A 112 5.20 -48.79 -9.66
N LYS A 113 4.50 -49.16 -10.74
CA LYS A 113 5.08 -49.85 -11.90
C LYS A 113 4.59 -49.20 -13.18
N THR A 114 5.40 -49.25 -14.23
CA THR A 114 5.01 -48.84 -15.59
C THR A 114 4.15 -49.90 -16.32
N ALA A 115 3.70 -50.94 -15.61
CA ALA A 115 2.84 -51.98 -16.15
C ALA A 115 2.02 -52.69 -15.04
N PHE A 116 0.82 -53.16 -15.37
CA PHE A 116 0.13 -54.14 -14.52
C PHE A 116 0.71 -55.52 -14.77
N THR A 117 1.07 -56.22 -13.70
CA THR A 117 1.68 -57.56 -13.74
C THR A 117 0.85 -58.55 -12.96
N ASP A 118 0.85 -59.82 -13.38
CA ASP A 118 0.19 -60.90 -12.64
C ASP A 118 0.80 -61.04 -11.23
N ILE A 119 -0.05 -61.08 -10.21
CA ILE A 119 0.37 -61.20 -8.80
C ILE A 119 0.50 -62.64 -8.32
N HIS A 120 -0.05 -63.61 -9.07
CA HIS A 120 -0.07 -65.02 -8.66
C HIS A 120 0.88 -65.91 -9.44
N ASP A 121 1.33 -65.46 -10.62
CA ASP A 121 2.30 -66.18 -11.45
C ASP A 121 3.46 -65.28 -11.85
N SER A 122 4.58 -65.39 -11.14
CA SER A 122 5.81 -64.65 -11.45
C SER A 122 6.54 -65.15 -12.71
N SER A 123 6.12 -66.30 -13.27
CA SER A 123 6.63 -66.79 -14.55
C SER A 123 5.83 -66.25 -15.75
N ASN A 124 4.63 -65.71 -15.51
CA ASN A 124 3.85 -64.99 -16.50
C ASN A 124 4.47 -63.62 -16.77
N THR A 125 5.15 -63.48 -17.90
CA THR A 125 5.77 -62.22 -18.32
C THR A 125 4.82 -61.26 -19.02
N SER A 126 3.55 -61.64 -19.19
CA SER A 126 2.55 -60.77 -19.84
C SER A 126 2.23 -59.60 -18.92
N SER A 127 1.94 -58.45 -19.51
CA SER A 127 1.63 -57.23 -18.76
C SER A 127 0.68 -56.34 -19.53
N ILE A 128 0.00 -55.45 -18.80
CA ILE A 128 -0.73 -54.33 -19.39
C ILE A 128 0.19 -53.12 -19.28
N SER A 129 0.76 -52.70 -20.39
CA SER A 129 1.82 -51.69 -20.44
C SER A 129 1.26 -50.27 -20.33
N MET A 130 1.95 -49.40 -19.61
CA MET A 130 1.60 -47.98 -19.57
C MET A 130 1.95 -47.33 -20.92
N ILE A 131 1.06 -46.48 -21.43
CA ILE A 131 1.36 -45.58 -22.53
C ILE A 131 2.10 -44.37 -21.95
N SER A 132 3.35 -44.17 -22.37
CA SER A 132 4.21 -43.08 -21.87
C SER A 132 4.10 -41.79 -22.68
N SER A 133 3.45 -41.82 -23.83
CA SER A 133 3.18 -40.60 -24.60
C SER A 133 1.99 -39.92 -23.95
N GLY A 134 2.11 -38.65 -23.58
CA GLY A 134 1.00 -37.84 -23.08
C GLY A 134 -0.19 -37.97 -24.02
N VAL A 135 -1.07 -38.91 -23.68
CA VAL A 135 -2.27 -39.26 -24.42
C VAL A 135 -3.33 -39.54 -23.37
N GLY A 136 -4.46 -38.84 -23.45
CA GLY A 136 -5.54 -39.02 -22.51
C GLY A 136 -6.31 -40.31 -22.76
N VAL A 137 -7.18 -40.64 -21.83
CA VAL A 137 -7.97 -41.89 -21.81
C VAL A 137 -8.95 -41.98 -22.99
N GLU A 138 -9.27 -40.86 -23.62
CA GLU A 138 -10.12 -40.72 -24.81
C GLU A 138 -9.53 -41.31 -26.08
N HIS A 139 -8.20 -41.31 -26.22
CA HIS A 139 -7.50 -41.88 -27.38
C HIS A 139 -7.07 -43.33 -27.17
N LEU A 140 -7.41 -43.95 -26.02
CA LEU A 140 -6.94 -45.27 -25.66
C LEU A 140 -7.31 -46.35 -26.70
N ALA A 141 -8.43 -46.18 -27.40
CA ALA A 141 -8.88 -47.08 -28.45
C ALA A 141 -7.90 -47.16 -29.63
N ASP A 142 -7.04 -46.16 -29.84
CA ASP A 142 -6.07 -46.09 -30.94
C ASP A 142 -4.74 -46.82 -30.65
N PHE A 143 -4.53 -47.27 -29.40
CA PHE A 143 -3.28 -47.92 -28.98
C PHE A 143 -3.32 -49.45 -29.07
N GLU A 144 -2.16 -50.07 -28.88
CA GLU A 144 -2.04 -51.53 -28.86
C GLU A 144 -2.88 -52.15 -27.74
N GLU A 145 -3.33 -53.39 -27.94
CA GLU A 145 -4.01 -54.15 -26.91
C GLU A 145 -3.10 -54.36 -25.68
N ASN A 146 -3.71 -54.46 -24.50
CA ASN A 146 -3.02 -54.59 -23.21
C ASN A 146 -2.23 -53.32 -22.85
N THR A 147 -2.91 -52.18 -22.90
CA THR A 147 -2.35 -50.87 -22.54
C THR A 147 -3.22 -50.12 -21.54
N PHE A 148 -2.63 -49.18 -20.80
CA PHE A 148 -3.35 -48.26 -19.92
C PHE A 148 -2.76 -46.85 -19.91
N ALA A 149 -3.59 -45.85 -19.59
CA ALA A 149 -3.24 -44.43 -19.47
C ALA A 149 -4.10 -43.73 -18.38
N GLY A 150 -3.82 -42.47 -18.05
CA GLY A 150 -4.65 -41.68 -17.14
C GLY A 150 -4.69 -40.19 -17.48
N SER A 151 -5.68 -39.47 -16.94
CA SER A 151 -5.90 -38.03 -17.20
C SER A 151 -6.59 -37.32 -16.01
N PHE A 152 -6.32 -36.02 -15.84
CA PHE A 152 -6.88 -35.12 -14.83
C PHE A 152 -7.86 -34.13 -15.50
N ASP A 153 -8.99 -34.59 -16.01
CA ASP A 153 -10.10 -33.68 -16.37
C ASP A 153 -11.43 -34.41 -16.62
N CYS A 154 -11.76 -35.41 -15.78
CA CYS A 154 -13.03 -36.11 -15.94
C CYS A 154 -14.25 -35.32 -15.47
N GLU A 155 -15.21 -35.06 -16.37
CA GLU A 155 -16.46 -34.38 -16.01
C GLU A 155 -17.29 -35.21 -15.02
N MET A 156 -17.71 -34.58 -13.91
CA MET A 156 -18.55 -35.20 -12.86
C MET A 156 -19.97 -35.57 -13.32
N GLU A 157 -20.51 -34.93 -14.38
CA GLU A 157 -21.94 -35.00 -14.69
C GLU A 157 -22.31 -35.92 -15.88
N HIS A 158 -21.35 -36.39 -16.70
CA HIS A 158 -21.66 -37.16 -17.91
C HIS A 158 -20.63 -38.26 -18.26
N PRO A 159 -20.66 -39.43 -17.58
CA PRO A 159 -19.75 -40.56 -17.89
C PRO A 159 -19.97 -41.19 -19.27
N GLU A 160 -20.99 -40.77 -20.03
CA GLU A 160 -21.33 -41.28 -21.37
C GLU A 160 -21.08 -40.28 -22.51
N ARG A 161 -20.64 -39.04 -22.23
CA ARG A 161 -20.25 -38.09 -23.29
C ARG A 161 -18.82 -38.40 -23.74
N GLU A 162 -18.59 -38.48 -25.06
CA GLU A 162 -17.23 -38.36 -25.57
C GLU A 162 -16.75 -36.92 -25.35
N PRO A 163 -15.55 -36.71 -24.80
CA PRO A 163 -15.17 -35.40 -24.29
C PRO A 163 -14.55 -34.51 -25.39
N GLU A 164 -14.93 -33.24 -25.43
CA GLU A 164 -14.16 -32.23 -26.16
C GLU A 164 -12.98 -31.79 -25.28
N GLU A 165 -11.76 -32.09 -25.75
CA GLU A 165 -10.44 -31.60 -25.27
C GLU A 165 -10.08 -31.90 -23.79
N TRP A 166 -9.49 -33.08 -23.52
CA TRP A 166 -8.87 -33.41 -22.24
C TRP A 166 -7.34 -33.39 -22.35
N ASP A 167 -6.65 -32.82 -21.36
CA ASP A 167 -5.20 -32.73 -21.39
C ASP A 167 -4.53 -34.10 -21.09
N PRO A 168 -3.61 -34.55 -21.95
CA PRO A 168 -2.90 -35.81 -21.75
C PRO A 168 -1.85 -35.80 -20.62
N LEU A 169 -1.62 -36.94 -19.95
CA LEU A 169 -0.63 -37.08 -18.86
C LEU A 169 0.41 -38.18 -19.09
N ASP A 170 1.68 -37.90 -18.76
CA ASP A 170 2.73 -38.91 -18.58
C ASP A 170 2.79 -39.32 -17.10
N LEU A 171 2.21 -40.49 -16.78
CA LEU A 171 2.16 -41.00 -15.41
C LEU A 171 3.52 -41.54 -14.90
N ALA A 172 4.51 -41.76 -15.77
CA ALA A 172 5.79 -42.38 -15.41
C ALA A 172 6.84 -41.34 -14.96
N SER A 173 6.64 -40.07 -15.31
CA SER A 173 7.47 -38.94 -14.88
C SER A 173 6.92 -38.19 -13.66
N GLY A 174 5.74 -38.58 -13.17
CA GLY A 174 4.95 -37.80 -12.22
C GLY A 174 4.21 -36.66 -12.94
N SER A 175 2.88 -36.66 -12.83
CA SER A 175 2.00 -35.66 -13.46
C SER A 175 1.33 -34.78 -12.41
N VAL A 176 1.13 -33.49 -12.69
CA VAL A 176 0.65 -32.48 -11.71
C VAL A 176 -0.66 -31.86 -12.14
N HIS A 177 -1.67 -31.91 -11.28
CA HIS A 177 -2.86 -31.06 -11.35
C HIS A 177 -2.75 -29.95 -10.32
N ASN A 178 -2.76 -28.70 -10.76
CA ASN A 178 -2.65 -27.54 -9.90
C ASN A 178 -3.99 -26.82 -9.80
N THR A 179 -4.61 -26.87 -8.62
CA THR A 179 -5.83 -26.13 -8.36
C THR A 179 -5.49 -24.63 -8.29
N ARG A 180 -5.82 -23.88 -9.35
CA ARG A 180 -5.73 -22.42 -9.31
C ARG A 180 -7.09 -21.82 -8.92
N ALA A 181 -7.13 -21.37 -7.66
CA ALA A 181 -8.02 -20.37 -7.10
C ALA A 181 -9.42 -20.79 -6.62
N GLY A 182 -9.65 -20.49 -5.33
CA GLY A 182 -10.91 -20.04 -4.75
C GLY A 182 -10.58 -19.24 -3.48
N ILE A 183 -10.67 -17.91 -3.51
CA ILE A 183 -10.44 -17.09 -2.32
C ILE A 183 -11.64 -17.32 -1.37
N SER A 184 -11.62 -18.36 -0.53
CA SER A 184 -12.40 -18.35 0.70
C SER A 184 -11.53 -17.72 1.79
N ARG A 185 -11.77 -16.43 2.05
CA ARG A 185 -11.20 -15.76 3.23
C ARG A 185 -12.05 -16.18 4.42
N GLY A 186 -11.71 -17.29 5.06
CA GLY A 186 -12.38 -17.80 6.26
C GLY A 186 -11.91 -19.20 6.65
N ASP A 187 -12.52 -19.78 7.70
CA ASP A 187 -12.35 -21.20 8.11
C ASP A 187 -12.91 -22.20 7.09
N ASP A 188 -13.39 -21.71 5.93
CA ASP A 188 -13.97 -22.49 4.86
C ASP A 188 -12.88 -23.32 4.18
N VAL A 189 -12.87 -24.60 4.52
CA VAL A 189 -12.09 -25.62 3.82
C VAL A 189 -12.51 -25.63 2.34
N ILE A 190 -11.61 -25.22 1.46
CA ILE A 190 -11.79 -25.33 0.01
C ILE A 190 -11.77 -26.82 -0.30
N GLY A 191 -12.92 -27.36 -0.69
CA GLY A 191 -13.08 -28.73 -1.14
C GLY A 191 -13.08 -28.77 -2.66
N ASP A 192 -11.90 -28.92 -3.27
CA ASP A 192 -11.82 -29.20 -4.70
C ASP A 192 -11.85 -30.72 -4.86
N ASN A 193 -12.95 -31.21 -5.44
CA ASN A 193 -13.02 -32.60 -5.84
C ASN A 193 -12.19 -32.76 -7.12
N ILE A 194 -11.02 -33.40 -7.02
CA ILE A 194 -10.18 -33.70 -8.17
C ILE A 194 -10.70 -34.99 -8.80
N CYS A 195 -11.10 -34.92 -10.07
CA CYS A 195 -11.42 -36.09 -10.87
C CYS A 195 -10.18 -36.56 -11.63
N PHE A 196 -9.82 -37.84 -11.45
CA PHE A 196 -8.76 -38.51 -12.19
C PHE A 196 -9.32 -39.76 -12.84
N ALA A 197 -9.06 -39.97 -14.13
CA ALA A 197 -9.53 -41.16 -14.84
C ALA A 197 -8.37 -42.10 -15.18
N ILE A 198 -8.57 -43.41 -15.05
CA ILE A 198 -7.68 -44.45 -15.59
C ILE A 198 -8.40 -45.16 -16.73
N GLY A 199 -7.77 -45.21 -17.90
CA GLY A 199 -8.23 -45.96 -19.06
C GLY A 199 -7.45 -47.26 -19.23
N ILE A 200 -8.13 -48.38 -19.51
CA ILE A 200 -7.50 -49.69 -19.81
C ILE A 200 -8.07 -50.26 -21.11
N LYS A 201 -7.20 -50.73 -22.01
CA LYS A 201 -7.54 -51.49 -23.22
C LYS A 201 -6.97 -52.91 -23.14
N LEU A 202 -7.81 -53.92 -23.29
CA LEU A 202 -7.41 -55.33 -23.18
C LEU A 202 -7.48 -56.06 -24.52
N GLY A 203 -6.55 -57.01 -24.71
CA GLY A 203 -6.53 -57.92 -25.85
C GLY A 203 -7.10 -59.29 -25.54
N ASN A 204 -7.56 -59.98 -26.58
CA ASN A 204 -8.10 -61.34 -26.46
C ASN A 204 -7.04 -62.40 -26.11
N THR A 205 -5.76 -62.04 -26.21
CA THR A 205 -4.62 -62.95 -26.00
C THR A 205 -3.93 -62.76 -24.65
N LEU A 206 -4.43 -61.90 -23.76
CA LEU A 206 -3.88 -61.74 -22.41
C LEU A 206 -4.16 -63.03 -21.60
N PRO A 207 -3.14 -63.69 -21.02
CA PRO A 207 -3.37 -64.89 -20.21
C PRO A 207 -4.28 -64.62 -19.01
N THR A 208 -5.03 -65.65 -18.61
CA THR A 208 -5.83 -65.59 -17.39
C THR A 208 -4.92 -65.40 -16.17
N GLY A 209 -5.16 -64.34 -15.40
CA GLY A 209 -4.36 -63.99 -14.24
C GLY A 209 -4.95 -62.80 -13.48
N THR A 210 -4.34 -62.43 -12.35
CA THR A 210 -4.74 -61.26 -11.57
C THR A 210 -3.68 -60.18 -11.74
N TYR A 211 -3.97 -59.17 -12.56
CA TYR A 211 -3.04 -58.10 -12.88
C TYR A 211 -3.22 -56.91 -11.93
N GLN A 212 -2.14 -56.47 -11.28
CA GLN A 212 -2.19 -55.37 -10.31
C GLN A 212 -1.12 -54.31 -10.59
N ASN A 213 -1.49 -53.06 -10.35
CA ASN A 213 -0.59 -51.93 -10.20
C ASN A 213 -1.11 -51.01 -9.08
N LYS A 214 -0.26 -50.11 -8.58
CA LYS A 214 -0.61 -49.17 -7.52
C LYS A 214 -0.46 -47.75 -8.03
N VAL A 215 -1.54 -46.97 -7.97
CA VAL A 215 -1.54 -45.53 -8.26
C VAL A 215 -1.36 -44.76 -6.95
N ILE A 216 -0.46 -43.79 -6.95
CA ILE A 216 -0.08 -42.99 -5.78
C ILE A 216 -0.46 -41.54 -6.05
N PHE A 217 -1.30 -40.98 -5.18
CA PHE A 217 -1.63 -39.56 -5.17
C PHE A 217 -0.87 -38.88 -4.04
N SER A 218 -0.12 -37.82 -4.37
CA SER A 218 0.57 -36.97 -3.39
C SER A 218 0.07 -35.55 -3.54
N THR A 219 -0.55 -34.97 -2.51
CA THR A 219 -1.01 -33.58 -2.55
C THR A 219 -0.19 -32.73 -1.60
N VAL A 220 0.15 -31.52 -2.02
CA VAL A 220 0.87 -30.52 -1.21
C VAL A 220 0.15 -29.18 -1.34
N THR A 221 0.19 -28.38 -0.28
CA THR A 221 -0.33 -27.01 -0.33
C THR A 221 0.64 -26.11 -1.10
N ASN A 222 0.11 -25.12 -1.82
CA ASN A 222 0.92 -24.12 -2.52
C ASN A 222 1.67 -23.21 -1.51
N GLU A 223 2.73 -22.54 -1.96
CA GLU A 223 3.43 -21.55 -1.12
C GLU A 223 2.47 -20.43 -0.68
N TYR A 224 2.57 -20.04 0.60
CA TYR A 224 1.77 -18.97 1.20
C TYR A 224 2.69 -18.12 2.09
N PRO A 225 3.11 -16.92 1.64
CA PRO A 225 3.96 -16.05 2.46
C PRO A 225 3.12 -15.49 3.62
N THR A 226 3.55 -15.75 4.84
CA THR A 226 2.81 -15.35 6.04
C THR A 226 2.84 -13.85 6.23
N GLU A 227 1.71 -13.26 6.60
CA GLU A 227 1.57 -11.83 6.72
C GLU A 227 1.03 -11.38 8.07
N VAL A 228 1.46 -10.20 8.49
CA VAL A 228 0.86 -9.45 9.58
C VAL A 228 0.41 -8.09 9.07
N ASN A 229 -0.80 -7.69 9.44
CA ASN A 229 -1.39 -6.42 9.04
C ASN A 229 -1.52 -5.53 10.28
N LEU A 230 -0.80 -4.40 10.30
CA LEU A 230 -0.80 -3.52 11.47
C LEU A 230 -2.15 -2.82 11.69
N ILE A 231 -2.45 -2.47 12.94
CA ILE A 231 -3.56 -1.58 13.30
C ILE A 231 -3.37 -0.18 12.70
N LYS A 232 -4.44 0.63 12.72
CA LYS A 232 -4.43 2.01 12.22
C LYS A 232 -3.38 2.86 12.93
N GLY A 233 -2.87 3.87 12.23
CA GLY A 233 -1.78 4.72 12.74
C GLY A 233 -2.06 5.38 14.10
N GLU A 234 -3.27 5.93 14.30
CA GLU A 234 -3.61 6.57 15.58
C GLU A 234 -3.66 5.56 16.73
N ASP A 235 -4.15 4.34 16.48
CA ASP A 235 -4.23 3.27 17.47
C ASP A 235 -2.84 2.72 17.80
N PHE A 236 -1.98 2.57 16.79
CA PHE A 236 -0.58 2.20 16.94
C PHE A 236 0.14 3.18 17.86
N ARG A 237 0.14 4.47 17.49
CA ARG A 237 0.80 5.53 18.26
C ARG A 237 0.24 5.63 19.68
N SER A 238 -1.08 5.57 19.85
CA SER A 238 -1.70 5.67 21.18
C SER A 238 -1.30 4.50 22.08
N THR A 239 -1.10 3.31 21.50
CA THR A 239 -0.62 2.13 22.21
C THR A 239 0.86 2.27 22.59
N VAL A 240 1.71 2.77 21.68
CA VAL A 240 3.12 3.09 21.98
C VAL A 240 3.22 4.09 23.14
N TRP A 241 2.42 5.17 23.13
CA TRP A 241 2.40 6.15 24.21
C TRP A 241 1.92 5.61 25.56
N ARG A 242 1.05 4.61 25.55
CA ARG A 242 0.61 3.96 26.79
C ARG A 242 1.72 3.11 27.40
N LEU A 243 2.61 2.54 26.57
CA LEU A 243 3.77 1.78 27.03
C LEU A 243 4.88 2.67 27.62
N SER A 244 5.05 3.89 27.10
CA SER A 244 5.97 4.88 27.67
C SER A 244 5.27 6.23 27.87
N PRO A 245 4.62 6.44 29.04
CA PRO A 245 3.94 7.70 29.33
C PRO A 245 4.87 8.91 29.36
N THR A 246 6.17 8.72 29.65
CA THR A 246 7.17 9.81 29.62
C THR A 246 7.53 10.24 28.21
N ARG A 247 7.28 9.38 27.21
CA ARG A 247 7.59 9.59 25.78
C ARG A 247 9.08 9.72 25.47
N ASP A 248 9.93 9.28 26.38
CA ASP A 248 11.39 9.29 26.24
C ASP A 248 11.87 8.04 25.49
N ILE A 249 11.27 7.73 24.33
CA ILE A 249 11.72 6.63 23.48
C ILE A 249 12.57 7.20 22.34
N LYS A 250 13.84 6.79 22.28
CA LYS A 250 14.81 7.24 21.28
C LYS A 250 15.06 6.23 20.16
N HIS A 251 14.79 4.95 20.40
CA HIS A 251 15.09 3.90 19.43
C HIS A 251 13.82 3.12 19.05
N PHE A 252 13.70 2.77 17.76
CA PHE A 252 12.63 1.95 17.21
C PHE A 252 13.27 0.76 16.47
N GLU A 253 13.24 -0.42 17.09
CA GLU A 253 14.08 -1.54 16.66
C GLU A 253 13.32 -2.85 16.52
N ARG A 254 13.68 -3.63 15.49
CA ARG A 254 13.19 -5.00 15.34
C ARG A 254 13.97 -5.92 16.26
N SER A 255 13.28 -6.67 17.11
CA SER A 255 13.86 -7.81 17.81
C SER A 255 13.83 -9.06 16.93
N LEU A 256 14.88 -9.88 17.01
CA LEU A 256 14.94 -11.21 16.38
C LEU A 256 14.36 -12.32 17.25
N VAL A 257 14.05 -12.02 18.51
CA VAL A 257 13.47 -12.95 19.48
C VAL A 257 12.19 -12.37 20.08
N ALA A 258 11.28 -13.25 20.48
CA ALA A 258 10.04 -12.87 21.15
C ALA A 258 10.31 -12.06 22.44
N PRO A 259 9.34 -11.27 22.92
CA PRO A 259 9.49 -10.49 24.14
C PRO A 259 9.93 -11.38 25.32
N PRO A 260 10.89 -10.94 26.16
CA PRO A 260 11.29 -11.69 27.35
C PRO A 260 10.12 -11.94 28.29
N GLU A 261 10.15 -13.06 29.02
CA GLU A 261 9.13 -13.39 30.00
C GLU A 261 9.00 -12.30 31.07
N GLY A 262 7.76 -11.90 31.37
CA GLY A 262 7.47 -10.85 32.36
C GLY A 262 7.52 -9.41 31.82
N VAL A 263 7.91 -9.19 30.56
CA VAL A 263 7.81 -7.88 29.91
C VAL A 263 6.36 -7.59 29.49
N ASN A 264 5.92 -6.35 29.69
CA ASN A 264 4.62 -5.87 29.24
C ASN A 264 4.62 -5.62 27.72
N ALA A 265 4.40 -6.68 26.94
CA ALA A 265 4.25 -6.59 25.49
C ALA A 265 2.78 -6.36 25.09
N VAL A 266 2.56 -5.65 23.99
CA VAL A 266 1.24 -5.35 23.41
C VAL A 266 1.15 -5.81 21.97
N HIS A 267 -0.05 -6.19 21.56
CA HIS A 267 -0.38 -6.52 20.17
C HIS A 267 -0.66 -5.24 19.37
N LEU A 268 -0.14 -5.18 18.15
CA LEU A 268 -0.25 -4.03 17.23
C LEU A 268 -0.70 -4.46 15.82
N GLU A 269 -1.16 -5.69 15.69
CA GLU A 269 -1.77 -6.28 14.52
C GLU A 269 -3.30 -6.21 14.57
N VAL A 270 -3.92 -6.35 13.40
CA VAL A 270 -5.34 -6.66 13.26
C VAL A 270 -5.49 -8.18 13.29
N ASP A 271 -5.93 -8.71 14.42
CA ASP A 271 -6.04 -10.15 14.70
C ASP A 271 -6.75 -10.92 13.57
N GLU A 272 -7.87 -10.39 13.05
CA GLU A 272 -8.71 -11.10 12.07
C GLU A 272 -8.05 -11.27 10.70
N THR A 273 -7.00 -10.50 10.43
CA THR A 273 -6.35 -10.45 9.11
C THR A 273 -4.89 -10.89 9.15
N SER A 274 -4.36 -11.23 10.32
CA SER A 274 -2.95 -11.54 10.51
C SER A 274 -2.72 -13.03 10.78
N ASP A 275 -1.66 -13.58 10.18
CA ASP A 275 -1.23 -14.96 10.42
C ASP A 275 -0.38 -15.07 11.71
N TYR A 276 0.32 -13.99 12.07
CA TYR A 276 1.22 -13.91 13.22
C TYR A 276 1.00 -12.63 14.01
N PRO A 277 1.36 -12.61 15.31
CA PRO A 277 1.25 -11.40 16.10
C PRO A 277 2.34 -10.40 15.71
N PHE A 278 2.07 -9.11 15.95
CA PHE A 278 3.07 -8.06 15.94
C PHE A 278 3.17 -7.49 17.35
N LEU A 279 4.16 -7.97 18.10
CA LEU A 279 4.32 -7.64 19.50
C LEU A 279 5.26 -6.44 19.65
N GLY A 280 4.84 -5.41 20.38
CA GLY A 280 5.64 -4.25 20.74
C GLY A 280 5.87 -4.16 22.25
N TRP A 281 7.05 -3.72 22.68
CA TRP A 281 7.34 -3.41 24.09
C TRP A 281 8.41 -2.32 24.21
N VAL A 282 8.53 -1.73 25.39
CA VAL A 282 9.53 -0.71 25.69
C VAL A 282 10.54 -1.26 26.68
N ASP A 283 11.83 -1.03 26.40
CA ASP A 283 12.91 -1.15 27.37
C ASP A 283 13.32 0.26 27.81
N GLU A 284 12.95 0.63 29.03
CA GLU A 284 13.23 1.95 29.60
C GLU A 284 14.72 2.19 29.84
N ALA A 285 15.52 1.13 30.06
CA ALA A 285 16.94 1.29 30.33
C ALA A 285 17.72 1.68 29.06
N THR A 286 17.26 1.22 27.90
CA THR A 286 17.84 1.53 26.60
C THR A 286 17.07 2.60 25.83
N GLU A 287 15.94 3.10 26.35
CA GLU A 287 15.04 4.04 25.67
C GLU A 287 14.56 3.49 24.30
N THR A 288 14.35 2.17 24.22
CA THR A 288 14.06 1.47 22.96
C THR A 288 12.65 0.91 22.96
N PHE A 289 11.89 1.22 21.91
CA PHE A 289 10.71 0.46 21.54
C PHE A 289 11.14 -0.68 20.62
N TYR A 290 10.97 -1.91 21.10
CA TYR A 290 11.19 -3.11 20.32
C TYR A 290 9.89 -3.59 19.71
N TYR A 291 9.97 -4.14 18.50
CA TYR A 291 8.88 -4.91 17.90
C TYR A 291 9.34 -6.28 17.40
N TYR A 292 8.44 -7.25 17.39
CA TYR A 292 8.70 -8.63 16.98
C TYR A 292 7.51 -9.22 16.22
N SER A 293 7.80 -9.92 15.12
CA SER A 293 6.86 -10.79 14.42
C SER A 293 7.63 -11.87 13.66
N GLU A 294 7.08 -13.08 13.61
CA GLU A 294 7.58 -14.20 12.79
C GLU A 294 7.08 -14.15 11.35
N ALA A 295 6.16 -13.23 11.02
CA ALA A 295 5.65 -13.06 9.66
C ALA A 295 6.77 -12.75 8.65
N GLU A 296 6.64 -13.28 7.44
CA GLU A 296 7.52 -12.95 6.32
C GLU A 296 7.28 -11.51 5.82
N LYS A 297 6.02 -11.06 5.85
CA LYS A 297 5.61 -9.71 5.42
C LYS A 297 4.87 -8.96 6.51
N ILE A 298 5.26 -7.70 6.72
CA ILE A 298 4.65 -6.80 7.70
C ILE A 298 4.00 -5.65 6.94
N TYR A 299 2.68 -5.67 6.77
CA TYR A 299 1.97 -4.60 6.06
C TYR A 299 1.62 -3.46 7.00
N LEU A 300 1.97 -2.24 6.59
CA LEU A 300 1.38 -1.05 7.19
C LEU A 300 -0.11 -0.99 6.87
N ASN A 301 -0.89 -0.46 7.82
CA ASN A 301 -2.31 -0.26 7.62
C ASN A 301 -2.59 0.73 6.47
N PRO A 302 -3.68 0.57 5.70
CA PRO A 302 -4.09 1.56 4.70
C PRO A 302 -4.22 2.99 5.24
N ASP A 303 -4.56 3.15 6.52
CA ASP A 303 -4.61 4.42 7.23
C ASP A 303 -3.47 4.54 8.24
N CYS A 304 -2.35 5.12 7.81
CA CYS A 304 -1.17 5.38 8.63
C CYS A 304 -1.22 6.73 9.37
N LYS A 305 -2.42 7.31 9.53
CA LYS A 305 -2.58 8.61 10.17
C LYS A 305 -1.85 8.70 11.51
N SER A 306 -0.96 9.68 11.63
CA SER A 306 -0.17 9.95 12.84
C SER A 306 0.63 8.74 13.39
N MET A 307 0.91 7.69 12.60
CA MET A 307 1.51 6.44 13.12
C MET A 307 2.82 6.63 13.90
N PHE A 308 3.68 7.54 13.45
CA PHE A 308 4.96 7.85 14.09
C PHE A 308 4.98 9.28 14.67
N ALA A 309 3.83 9.94 14.78
CA ALA A 309 3.77 11.34 15.19
C ALA A 309 4.13 11.56 16.66
N SER A 310 4.93 12.59 16.94
CA SER A 310 5.36 13.01 18.29
C SER A 310 5.99 11.88 19.14
N VAL A 311 6.69 10.96 18.48
CA VAL A 311 7.61 10.03 19.12
C VAL A 311 8.99 10.32 18.55
N ASP A 312 9.87 10.93 19.35
CA ASP A 312 11.15 11.47 18.92
C ASP A 312 12.23 10.39 18.78
N TYR A 313 11.92 9.33 18.03
CA TYR A 313 12.91 8.33 17.63
C TYR A 313 14.06 9.02 16.88
N GLU A 314 15.30 8.72 17.24
CA GLU A 314 16.47 9.28 16.56
C GLU A 314 16.53 8.84 15.09
N LYS A 315 16.12 7.58 14.83
CA LYS A 315 16.02 6.99 13.50
C LYS A 315 14.71 6.20 13.37
N ILE A 316 14.03 6.38 12.24
CA ILE A 316 12.87 5.57 11.85
C ILE A 316 13.25 4.78 10.59
N ASP A 317 13.36 3.45 10.72
CA ASP A 317 13.60 2.54 9.60
C ASP A 317 12.30 1.90 9.14
N LEU A 318 11.85 2.25 7.93
CA LEU A 318 10.63 1.69 7.33
C LEU A 318 10.90 0.52 6.40
N THR A 319 12.16 0.12 6.19
CA THR A 319 12.52 -0.97 5.26
C THR A 319 11.88 -2.33 5.58
N PRO A 320 11.56 -2.68 6.85
CA PRO A 320 10.89 -3.93 7.15
C PRO A 320 9.39 -3.95 6.83
N PHE A 321 8.79 -2.79 6.51
CA PHE A 321 7.34 -2.66 6.37
C PHE A 321 6.92 -2.52 4.90
N ASP A 322 5.98 -3.36 4.47
CA ASP A 322 5.32 -3.26 3.20
C ASP A 322 4.22 -2.17 3.26
N SER A 323 4.44 -1.10 2.51
CA SER A 323 3.55 0.07 2.43
C SER A 323 2.66 0.06 1.18
N SER A 324 2.65 -1.04 0.42
CA SER A 324 1.86 -1.15 -0.82
C SER A 324 0.35 -0.97 -0.60
N LYS A 325 -0.15 -1.19 0.62
CA LYS A 325 -1.57 -1.00 0.97
C LYS A 325 -1.89 0.41 1.50
N VAL A 326 -0.90 1.28 1.71
CA VAL A 326 -1.07 2.60 2.34
C VAL A 326 -1.80 3.57 1.40
N THR A 327 -2.86 4.18 1.90
CA THR A 327 -3.69 5.17 1.18
C THR A 327 -3.67 6.56 1.81
N SER A 328 -3.33 6.65 3.10
CA SER A 328 -3.24 7.89 3.86
C SER A 328 -1.98 7.90 4.72
N THR A 329 -1.14 8.92 4.55
CA THR A 329 0.01 9.24 5.41
C THR A 329 -0.22 10.54 6.19
N TYR A 330 -1.49 10.92 6.37
CA TYR A 330 -1.85 12.18 7.01
C TYR A 330 -1.20 12.29 8.39
N ASP A 331 -0.39 13.33 8.60
CA ASP A 331 0.29 13.59 9.87
C ASP A 331 1.24 12.47 10.35
N MET A 332 1.60 11.50 9.50
CA MET A 332 2.32 10.27 9.88
C MET A 332 3.67 10.53 10.58
N PHE A 333 4.42 11.54 10.16
CA PHE A 333 5.74 11.93 10.69
C PHE A 333 5.74 13.36 11.25
N SER A 334 4.63 13.75 11.89
CA SER A 334 4.45 15.08 12.44
C SER A 334 5.06 15.25 13.83
N ASN A 335 5.43 16.49 14.18
CA ASN A 335 5.97 16.88 15.48
C ASN A 335 7.19 16.05 15.90
N LEU A 336 8.11 15.83 14.96
CA LEU A 336 9.38 15.12 15.20
C LEU A 336 10.49 16.15 15.43
N TYR A 337 10.84 16.39 16.69
CA TYR A 337 11.86 17.36 17.10
C TYR A 337 13.24 16.72 17.27
N GLY A 338 13.31 15.43 17.62
CA GLY A 338 14.55 14.69 17.87
C GLY A 338 15.02 13.77 16.73
N THR A 339 14.19 13.54 15.71
CA THR A 339 14.48 12.59 14.62
C THR A 339 15.54 13.11 13.66
N LYS A 340 16.63 12.35 13.52
CA LYS A 340 17.78 12.65 12.67
C LYS A 340 17.66 12.05 11.27
N GLU A 341 17.02 10.89 11.16
CA GLU A 341 16.91 10.13 9.91
C GLU A 341 15.59 9.37 9.81
N ILE A 342 14.98 9.37 8.62
CA ILE A 342 13.88 8.49 8.27
C ILE A 342 14.24 7.78 6.97
N ASP A 343 14.30 6.45 6.98
CA ASP A 343 14.63 5.64 5.80
C ASP A 343 13.34 5.30 5.02
N PHE A 344 13.17 5.96 3.88
CA PHE A 344 12.06 5.73 2.96
C PHE A 344 12.40 4.77 1.81
N SER A 345 13.57 4.16 1.76
CA SER A 345 14.09 3.47 0.56
C SER A 345 13.19 2.34 0.01
N LYS A 346 12.33 1.75 0.85
CA LYS A 346 11.31 0.76 0.47
C LYS A 346 9.86 1.24 0.68
N PHE A 347 9.68 2.50 1.06
CA PHE A 347 8.37 3.08 1.32
C PHE A 347 7.64 3.37 0.00
N ASN A 348 6.60 2.61 -0.29
CA ASN A 348 5.77 2.75 -1.46
C ASN A 348 4.63 3.75 -1.20
N THR A 349 4.57 4.79 -2.02
CA THR A 349 3.55 5.86 -1.94
C THR A 349 2.57 5.84 -3.12
N SER A 350 2.66 4.88 -4.03
CA SER A 350 1.89 4.87 -5.28
C SER A 350 0.38 4.79 -5.08
N ASN A 351 -0.10 4.30 -3.94
CA ASN A 351 -1.52 4.23 -3.59
C ASN A 351 -1.97 5.35 -2.64
N VAL A 352 -1.08 6.26 -2.24
CA VAL A 352 -1.37 7.33 -1.29
C VAL A 352 -2.16 8.45 -1.96
N THR A 353 -3.30 8.79 -1.37
CA THR A 353 -4.18 9.88 -1.82
C THR A 353 -4.15 11.09 -0.88
N ASN A 354 -3.70 10.91 0.37
CA ASN A 354 -3.63 11.95 1.38
C ASN A 354 -2.23 11.99 2.04
N MET A 355 -1.47 13.04 1.76
CA MET A 355 -0.17 13.37 2.37
C MET A 355 -0.23 14.64 3.23
N GLY A 356 -1.43 15.06 3.63
CA GLY A 356 -1.61 16.28 4.41
C GLY A 356 -0.85 16.20 5.74
N ARG A 357 -0.14 17.26 6.12
CA ARG A 357 0.62 17.34 7.38
C ARG A 357 1.68 16.26 7.60
N MET A 358 2.06 15.48 6.58
CA MET A 358 2.95 14.32 6.74
C MET A 358 4.24 14.66 7.50
N PHE A 359 4.82 15.85 7.27
CA PHE A 359 6.02 16.38 7.93
C PHE A 359 5.75 17.70 8.69
N TYR A 360 4.53 17.87 9.19
CA TYR A 360 4.15 19.06 9.98
C TYR A 360 4.99 19.16 11.27
N LYS A 361 5.58 20.32 11.57
CA LYS A 361 6.45 20.54 12.74
C LYS A 361 7.62 19.54 12.84
N ASN A 362 8.24 19.26 11.70
CA ASN A 362 9.35 18.31 11.60
C ASN A 362 10.71 19.04 11.62
N SER A 363 11.63 18.57 12.48
CA SER A 363 12.99 19.10 12.64
C SER A 363 14.06 18.20 12.02
N THR A 364 13.69 17.16 11.28
CA THR A 364 14.64 16.28 10.58
C THR A 364 15.41 17.10 9.53
N PRO A 365 16.75 17.11 9.57
CA PRO A 365 17.55 18.04 8.77
C PRO A 365 17.49 17.75 7.27
N LYS A 366 17.25 16.48 6.89
CA LYS A 366 17.18 16.03 5.51
C LYS A 366 16.09 14.99 5.33
N LEU A 367 15.27 15.15 4.29
CA LEU A 367 14.29 14.16 3.85
C LEU A 367 14.64 13.71 2.44
N ASN A 368 14.93 12.42 2.26
CA ASN A 368 15.08 11.84 0.93
C ASN A 368 13.72 11.35 0.42
N LEU A 369 13.12 12.12 -0.48
CA LEU A 369 11.78 11.85 -1.04
C LEU A 369 11.82 11.37 -2.49
N SER A 370 13.01 11.01 -3.01
CA SER A 370 13.22 10.71 -4.44
C SER A 370 12.42 9.52 -4.96
N ASN A 371 12.01 8.60 -4.07
CA ASN A 371 11.19 7.43 -4.41
C ASN A 371 9.68 7.67 -4.24
N PHE A 372 9.25 8.87 -3.88
CA PHE A 372 7.83 9.17 -3.70
C PHE A 372 7.13 9.25 -5.06
N ASP A 373 6.09 8.44 -5.23
CA ASP A 373 5.16 8.48 -6.36
C ASP A 373 3.88 9.19 -5.89
N THR A 374 3.75 10.47 -6.21
CA THR A 374 2.63 11.30 -5.74
C THR A 374 1.49 11.41 -6.74
N ARG A 375 1.49 10.63 -7.83
CA ARG A 375 0.50 10.77 -8.92
C ARG A 375 -0.95 10.63 -8.47
N ASN A 376 -1.21 9.90 -7.39
CA ASN A 376 -2.55 9.68 -6.85
C ASN A 376 -2.92 10.63 -5.71
N VAL A 377 -2.03 11.55 -5.32
CA VAL A 377 -2.25 12.45 -4.18
C VAL A 377 -3.26 13.54 -4.52
N ILE A 378 -4.28 13.65 -3.67
CA ILE A 378 -5.36 14.65 -3.75
C ILE A 378 -5.13 15.75 -2.70
N TYR A 379 -4.70 15.35 -1.49
CA TYR A 379 -4.49 16.26 -0.36
C TYR A 379 -3.00 16.35 -0.02
N MET A 380 -2.40 17.53 -0.23
CA MET A 380 -0.99 17.84 0.07
C MET A 380 -0.87 19.06 0.99
N ASN A 381 -1.97 19.42 1.67
CA ASN A 381 -2.06 20.59 2.52
C ASN A 381 -1.16 20.45 3.76
N ALA A 382 -0.48 21.53 4.13
CA ALA A 382 0.39 21.60 5.30
C ALA A 382 1.49 20.51 5.36
N MET A 383 1.85 19.87 4.25
CA MET A 383 2.79 18.74 4.23
C MET A 383 4.12 19.05 4.92
N PHE A 384 4.66 20.26 4.72
CA PHE A 384 5.90 20.75 5.34
C PHE A 384 5.67 21.98 6.23
N MET A 385 4.44 22.19 6.70
CA MET A 385 4.12 23.33 7.55
C MET A 385 4.96 23.27 8.83
N GLU A 386 5.63 24.37 9.17
CA GLU A 386 6.50 24.51 10.33
C GLU A 386 7.62 23.45 10.37
N ALA A 387 8.09 22.97 9.21
CA ALA A 387 9.25 22.09 9.14
C ALA A 387 10.55 22.86 9.43
N TRP A 388 10.81 23.13 10.72
CA TRP A 388 11.87 24.01 11.20
C TRP A 388 13.29 23.50 10.92
N GLY A 389 13.46 22.21 10.66
CA GLY A 389 14.76 21.58 10.40
C GLY A 389 15.18 21.54 8.93
N ILE A 390 14.25 21.69 7.99
CA ILE A 390 14.50 21.47 6.57
C ILE A 390 15.18 22.70 5.94
N GLU A 391 16.43 22.51 5.51
CA GLU A 391 17.22 23.54 4.81
C GLU A 391 17.20 23.34 3.28
N GLU A 392 17.09 22.09 2.83
CA GLU A 392 17.01 21.69 1.42
C GLU A 392 15.93 20.62 1.22
N LEU A 393 15.20 20.71 0.10
CA LEU A 393 14.13 19.79 -0.24
C LEU A 393 14.10 19.53 -1.74
N ASN A 394 14.33 18.28 -2.14
CA ASN A 394 14.20 17.87 -3.54
C ASN A 394 12.79 17.31 -3.77
N LEU A 395 12.01 18.02 -4.59
CA LEU A 395 10.63 17.65 -4.94
C LEU A 395 10.48 17.16 -6.38
N SER A 396 11.57 17.04 -7.16
CA SER A 396 11.51 16.76 -8.61
C SER A 396 10.74 15.49 -9.03
N SER A 397 10.53 14.53 -8.12
CA SER A 397 9.71 13.34 -8.37
C SER A 397 8.20 13.55 -8.18
N PHE A 398 7.78 14.71 -7.67
CA PHE A 398 6.39 14.97 -7.32
C PHE A 398 5.57 15.24 -8.58
N ASP A 399 4.63 14.34 -8.87
CA ASP A 399 3.51 14.60 -9.75
C ASP A 399 2.36 15.21 -8.95
N THR A 400 2.07 16.49 -9.16
CA THR A 400 0.98 17.20 -8.48
C THR A 400 -0.29 17.35 -9.32
N SER A 401 -0.37 16.70 -10.48
CA SER A 401 -1.45 16.88 -11.46
C SER A 401 -2.86 16.51 -10.95
N ASN A 402 -2.93 15.74 -9.86
CA ASN A 402 -4.17 15.33 -9.21
C ASN A 402 -4.46 16.07 -7.89
N VAL A 403 -3.58 16.96 -7.45
CA VAL A 403 -3.73 17.64 -6.16
C VAL A 403 -4.85 18.67 -6.22
N TRP A 404 -5.74 18.62 -5.24
CA TRP A 404 -6.88 19.52 -5.06
C TRP A 404 -6.61 20.59 -3.98
N PHE A 405 -5.87 20.23 -2.92
CA PHE A 405 -5.58 21.11 -1.78
C PHE A 405 -4.07 21.17 -1.46
N MET A 406 -3.46 22.36 -1.63
CA MET A 406 -2.06 22.66 -1.33
C MET A 406 -1.86 23.75 -0.27
N GLY A 407 -2.93 24.28 0.33
CA GLY A 407 -2.82 25.35 1.32
C GLY A 407 -1.92 24.96 2.50
N ASN A 408 -1.21 25.95 3.04
CA ASN A 408 -0.22 25.83 4.11
C ASN A 408 1.01 24.94 3.79
N MET A 409 1.18 24.39 2.56
CA MET A 409 2.19 23.35 2.28
C MET A 409 3.61 23.70 2.76
N PHE A 410 4.05 24.96 2.59
CA PHE A 410 5.37 25.45 3.00
C PHE A 410 5.30 26.55 4.05
N LYS A 411 4.18 26.65 4.78
CA LYS A 411 3.98 27.67 5.81
C LYS A 411 5.07 27.58 6.88
N ASN A 412 5.69 28.70 7.24
CA ASN A 412 6.71 28.85 8.28
C ASN A 412 7.94 27.94 8.09
N THR A 413 8.31 27.64 6.84
CA THR A 413 9.55 26.93 6.48
C THR A 413 10.77 27.88 6.51
N HIS A 414 11.03 28.51 7.65
CA HIS A 414 11.98 29.64 7.78
C HIS A 414 13.42 29.35 7.32
N LYS A 415 13.85 28.08 7.40
CA LYS A 415 15.17 27.60 7.00
C LYS A 415 15.29 27.23 5.53
N LEU A 416 14.19 26.92 4.86
CA LEU A 416 14.18 26.50 3.46
C LEU A 416 14.41 27.73 2.57
N LYS A 417 15.66 27.94 2.12
CA LYS A 417 16.05 29.11 1.32
C LYS A 417 15.82 28.92 -0.18
N ASN A 418 16.07 27.71 -0.66
CA ASN A 418 15.87 27.32 -2.05
C ASN A 418 14.66 26.39 -2.13
N LEU A 419 13.62 26.84 -2.83
CA LEU A 419 12.39 26.06 -3.03
C LEU A 419 12.10 26.00 -4.53
N ASP A 420 12.32 24.83 -5.12
CA ASP A 420 12.01 24.58 -6.52
C ASP A 420 10.64 23.92 -6.67
N VAL A 421 9.71 24.64 -7.31
CA VAL A 421 8.34 24.22 -7.60
C VAL A 421 8.00 24.31 -9.10
N HIS A 422 8.99 24.45 -9.99
CA HIS A 422 8.75 24.69 -11.42
C HIS A 422 7.96 23.57 -12.12
N HIS A 423 8.07 22.34 -11.61
CA HIS A 423 7.43 21.14 -12.17
C HIS A 423 6.02 20.89 -11.60
N PHE A 424 5.55 21.71 -10.66
CA PHE A 424 4.22 21.55 -10.10
C PHE A 424 3.14 21.85 -11.15
N ASN A 425 2.28 20.87 -11.39
CA ASN A 425 1.03 21.06 -12.13
C ASN A 425 -0.08 21.46 -11.15
N THR A 426 -0.57 22.69 -11.25
CA THR A 426 -1.59 23.24 -10.32
C THR A 426 -2.99 23.36 -10.95
N GLN A 427 -3.22 22.82 -12.15
CA GLN A 427 -4.46 22.99 -12.92
C GLN A 427 -5.74 22.47 -12.22
N LYS A 428 -5.60 21.65 -11.17
CA LYS A 428 -6.72 21.12 -10.37
C LYS A 428 -6.80 21.70 -8.96
N VAL A 429 -5.81 22.50 -8.54
CA VAL A 429 -5.74 23.03 -7.19
C VAL A 429 -6.80 24.10 -6.99
N LYS A 430 -7.59 23.98 -5.91
CA LYS A 430 -8.61 24.96 -5.52
C LYS A 430 -8.21 25.83 -4.33
N HIS A 431 -7.32 25.32 -3.48
CA HIS A 431 -7.00 25.91 -2.19
C HIS A 431 -5.49 26.08 -2.04
N MET A 432 -5.03 27.34 -2.01
CA MET A 432 -3.62 27.74 -1.87
C MET A 432 -3.37 28.72 -0.71
N GLN A 433 -4.36 28.92 0.17
CA GLN A 433 -4.24 29.80 1.32
C GLN A 433 -3.03 29.44 2.19
N TYR A 434 -2.31 30.46 2.64
CA TYR A 434 -1.09 30.32 3.45
C TYR A 434 0.04 29.45 2.84
N MET A 435 0.00 29.08 1.55
CA MET A 435 0.94 28.10 0.98
C MET A 435 2.41 28.42 1.25
N PHE A 436 2.81 29.70 1.17
CA PHE A 436 4.17 30.17 1.41
C PHE A 436 4.27 31.15 2.60
N TYR A 437 3.23 31.26 3.43
CA TYR A 437 3.21 32.17 4.57
C TYR A 437 4.44 31.99 5.45
N GLY A 438 5.22 33.05 5.70
CA GLY A 438 6.40 33.00 6.56
C GLY A 438 7.53 32.10 6.02
N SER A 439 7.50 31.68 4.76
CA SER A 439 8.55 30.83 4.18
C SER A 439 9.90 31.54 4.16
N GLY A 440 10.98 30.76 4.32
CA GLY A 440 12.35 31.24 4.28
C GLY A 440 12.90 31.54 2.90
N ALA A 441 12.17 31.20 1.83
CA ALA A 441 12.63 31.25 0.45
C ALA A 441 13.14 32.65 0.05
N THR A 442 14.25 32.70 -0.68
CA THR A 442 14.87 33.96 -1.15
C THR A 442 14.50 34.31 -2.59
N SER A 443 14.01 33.33 -3.35
CA SER A 443 13.40 33.50 -4.67
C SER A 443 12.29 32.45 -4.85
N LEU A 444 11.35 32.74 -5.75
CA LEU A 444 10.25 31.82 -6.05
C LEU A 444 9.79 32.04 -7.49
N ASP A 445 9.99 31.04 -8.35
CA ASP A 445 9.46 31.05 -9.73
C ASP A 445 8.11 30.33 -9.75
N LEU A 446 7.05 31.09 -10.05
CA LEU A 446 5.67 30.61 -10.13
C LEU A 446 5.08 30.75 -11.52
N SER A 447 5.90 31.01 -12.54
CA SER A 447 5.46 31.28 -13.92
C SER A 447 4.64 30.13 -14.54
N HIS A 448 4.81 28.90 -14.03
CA HIS A 448 4.10 27.70 -14.48
C HIS A 448 2.78 27.43 -13.75
N PHE A 449 2.47 28.17 -12.68
CA PHE A 449 1.25 27.93 -11.90
C PHE A 449 0.01 28.33 -12.73
N ASP A 450 -0.91 27.40 -12.89
CA ASP A 450 -2.29 27.67 -13.28
C ASP A 450 -3.13 27.87 -12.01
N THR A 451 -3.58 29.10 -11.79
CA THR A 451 -4.40 29.48 -10.63
C THR A 451 -5.87 29.70 -10.97
N SER A 452 -6.30 29.38 -12.20
CA SER A 452 -7.65 29.66 -12.71
C SER A 452 -8.79 29.02 -11.91
N LYS A 453 -8.51 28.00 -11.08
CA LYS A 453 -9.50 27.34 -10.21
C LYS A 453 -9.36 27.67 -8.73
N VAL A 454 -8.39 28.50 -8.35
CA VAL A 454 -8.15 28.84 -6.95
C VAL A 454 -9.22 29.81 -6.46
N GLU A 455 -9.82 29.50 -5.31
CA GLU A 455 -10.92 30.27 -4.71
C GLU A 455 -10.45 31.10 -3.50
N ASP A 456 -9.37 30.67 -2.84
CA ASP A 456 -8.80 31.29 -1.63
C ASP A 456 -7.27 31.42 -1.74
N MET A 457 -6.79 32.66 -1.71
CA MET A 457 -5.36 33.04 -1.70
C MET A 457 -4.98 33.81 -0.43
N SER A 458 -5.83 33.78 0.61
CA SER A 458 -5.59 34.48 1.87
C SER A 458 -4.22 34.12 2.43
N LYS A 459 -3.44 35.16 2.77
CA LYS A 459 -2.09 35.06 3.34
C LYS A 459 -1.09 34.18 2.57
N MET A 460 -1.30 33.93 1.28
CA MET A 460 -0.47 33.00 0.50
C MET A 460 1.04 33.34 0.58
N PHE A 461 1.40 34.62 0.57
CA PHE A 461 2.79 35.11 0.60
C PHE A 461 3.13 35.95 1.83
N ALA A 462 2.20 36.11 2.77
CA ALA A 462 2.39 36.97 3.93
C ALA A 462 3.62 36.55 4.74
N GLU A 463 4.33 37.51 5.31
CA GLU A 463 5.52 37.33 6.15
C GLU A 463 6.71 36.64 5.44
N MET A 464 6.72 36.55 4.11
CA MET A 464 7.90 36.13 3.33
C MET A 464 8.98 37.22 3.34
N ALA A 465 9.73 37.31 4.44
CA ALA A 465 10.64 38.42 4.72
C ALA A 465 11.90 38.50 3.84
N ASN A 466 12.22 37.47 3.05
CA ASN A 466 13.47 37.40 2.28
C ASN A 466 13.30 37.57 0.75
N ILE A 467 12.06 37.64 0.25
CA ILE A 467 11.80 37.85 -1.18
C ILE A 467 11.90 39.34 -1.51
N THR A 468 12.70 39.68 -2.51
CA THR A 468 12.85 41.07 -3.00
C THR A 468 12.01 41.36 -4.24
N GLU A 469 11.78 40.36 -5.09
CA GLU A 469 11.00 40.48 -6.33
C GLU A 469 10.03 39.32 -6.45
N LEU A 470 8.79 39.61 -6.85
CA LEU A 470 7.76 38.59 -7.07
C LEU A 470 6.96 38.92 -8.32
N ASP A 471 7.06 38.06 -9.34
CA ASP A 471 6.27 38.15 -10.56
C ASP A 471 5.10 37.16 -10.53
N LEU A 472 3.88 37.70 -10.54
CA LEU A 472 2.63 36.94 -10.57
C LEU A 472 1.80 37.27 -11.80
N SER A 473 2.41 37.81 -12.87
CA SER A 473 1.70 38.19 -14.10
C SER A 473 1.01 37.03 -14.84
N ASN A 474 1.33 35.78 -14.48
CA ASN A 474 0.64 34.59 -14.99
C ASN A 474 -0.60 34.19 -14.17
N PHE A 475 -0.81 34.79 -12.98
CA PHE A 475 -1.90 34.38 -12.10
C PHE A 475 -3.26 34.78 -12.69
N ASN A 476 -4.18 33.83 -12.71
CA ASN A 476 -5.59 34.05 -13.00
C ASN A 476 -6.39 34.03 -11.69
N THR A 477 -6.82 35.20 -11.24
CA THR A 477 -7.54 35.36 -9.96
C THR A 477 -9.06 35.50 -10.13
N THR A 478 -9.63 35.19 -11.30
CA THR A 478 -11.05 35.45 -11.59
C THR A 478 -12.01 34.74 -10.62
N ASN A 479 -11.60 33.62 -10.03
CA ASN A 479 -12.42 32.85 -9.09
C ASN A 479 -12.09 33.11 -7.61
N VAL A 480 -11.10 33.96 -7.32
CA VAL A 480 -10.66 34.21 -5.95
C VAL A 480 -11.66 35.14 -5.25
N THR A 481 -12.10 34.73 -4.05
CA THR A 481 -13.02 35.51 -3.22
C THR A 481 -12.36 36.12 -1.98
N ASP A 482 -11.21 35.58 -1.55
CA ASP A 482 -10.45 36.03 -0.38
C ASP A 482 -8.97 36.25 -0.73
N MET A 483 -8.49 37.49 -0.58
CA MET A 483 -7.10 37.91 -0.72
C MET A 483 -6.58 38.57 0.56
N SER A 484 -7.25 38.33 1.70
CA SER A 484 -6.91 38.95 2.98
C SER A 484 -5.44 38.67 3.33
N SER A 485 -4.73 39.74 3.65
CA SER A 485 -3.32 39.73 4.04
C SER A 485 -2.39 38.98 3.09
N MET A 486 -2.72 38.86 1.79
CA MET A 486 -1.97 38.04 0.83
C MET A 486 -0.47 38.38 0.78
N PHE A 487 -0.10 39.66 0.88
CA PHE A 487 1.28 40.16 0.85
C PHE A 487 1.70 40.86 2.16
N SER A 488 0.89 40.73 3.22
CA SER A 488 1.15 41.40 4.49
C SER A 488 2.53 41.03 5.05
N GLY A 489 3.30 42.01 5.50
CA GLY A 489 4.59 41.78 6.16
C GLY A 489 5.72 41.31 5.23
N MET A 490 5.55 41.38 3.91
CA MET A 490 6.66 41.16 2.95
C MET A 490 7.64 42.34 2.98
N ALA A 491 8.40 42.44 4.06
CA ALA A 491 9.15 43.65 4.42
C ALA A 491 10.30 43.98 3.46
N ALA A 492 10.89 42.98 2.78
CA ALA A 492 12.01 43.16 1.84
C ALA A 492 11.58 43.31 0.37
N LEU A 493 10.29 43.18 0.06
CA LEU A 493 9.79 43.19 -1.32
C LEU A 493 9.90 44.61 -1.90
N THR A 494 10.66 44.75 -2.99
CA THR A 494 10.86 46.00 -3.72
C THR A 494 10.10 46.03 -5.05
N SER A 495 9.79 44.87 -5.63
CA SER A 495 9.06 44.74 -6.89
C SER A 495 7.97 43.66 -6.79
N LEU A 496 6.74 44.02 -7.18
CA LEU A 496 5.58 43.13 -7.21
C LEU A 496 4.81 43.33 -8.52
N ASN A 497 4.75 42.30 -9.36
CA ASN A 497 3.96 42.33 -10.59
C ASN A 497 2.65 41.55 -10.39
N ILE A 498 1.55 42.28 -10.26
CA ILE A 498 0.18 41.77 -10.09
C ILE A 498 -0.77 42.29 -11.19
N SER A 499 -0.20 42.68 -12.34
CA SER A 499 -0.94 43.30 -13.44
C SER A 499 -2.05 42.43 -14.04
N SER A 500 -1.99 41.10 -13.86
CA SER A 500 -3.00 40.15 -14.35
C SER A 500 -4.18 39.93 -13.39
N PHE A 501 -4.13 40.49 -12.17
CA PHE A 501 -5.14 40.22 -11.16
C PHE A 501 -6.49 40.77 -11.60
N ASN A 502 -7.49 39.89 -11.68
CA ASN A 502 -8.90 40.24 -11.73
C ASN A 502 -9.48 40.07 -10.33
N THR A 503 -9.88 41.18 -9.70
CA THR A 503 -10.40 41.19 -8.33
C THR A 503 -11.92 41.38 -8.25
N GLU A 504 -12.64 41.29 -9.38
CA GLU A 504 -14.08 41.56 -9.44
C GLU A 504 -14.89 40.69 -8.45
N ASN A 505 -14.48 39.46 -8.20
CA ASN A 505 -15.16 38.53 -7.28
C ASN A 505 -14.62 38.57 -5.84
N VAL A 506 -13.60 39.38 -5.56
CA VAL A 506 -12.98 39.45 -4.23
C VAL A 506 -13.90 40.19 -3.27
N THR A 507 -14.09 39.60 -2.08
CA THR A 507 -14.93 40.16 -1.01
C THR A 507 -14.10 40.58 0.22
N ASP A 508 -12.91 40.00 0.42
CA ASP A 508 -12.02 40.27 1.55
C ASP A 508 -10.61 40.67 1.07
N MET A 509 -10.19 41.90 1.38
CA MET A 509 -8.85 42.43 1.14
C MET A 509 -8.23 43.01 2.42
N ASN A 510 -8.71 42.61 3.60
CA ASN A 510 -8.18 43.09 4.88
C ASN A 510 -6.66 42.94 4.92
N GLY A 511 -5.94 44.03 5.20
CA GLY A 511 -4.49 44.01 5.36
C GLY A 511 -3.69 43.49 4.17
N MET A 512 -4.24 43.45 2.95
CA MET A 512 -3.61 42.78 1.79
C MET A 512 -2.15 43.21 1.56
N PHE A 513 -1.85 44.50 1.74
CA PHE A 513 -0.53 45.11 1.56
C PHE A 513 0.03 45.72 2.86
N ALA A 514 -0.48 45.29 4.01
CA ALA A 514 -0.05 45.81 5.30
C ALA A 514 1.45 45.52 5.55
N ASN A 515 2.15 46.44 6.20
CA ASN A 515 3.54 46.29 6.65
C ASN A 515 4.59 45.98 5.55
N MET A 516 4.29 46.23 4.26
CA MET A 516 5.23 46.06 3.15
C MET A 516 6.29 47.17 3.08
N SER A 517 7.31 47.11 3.95
CA SER A 517 8.13 48.29 4.26
C SER A 517 9.10 48.78 3.17
N SER A 518 9.41 47.98 2.14
CA SER A 518 10.41 48.33 1.11
C SER A 518 9.84 48.70 -0.27
N ILE A 519 8.57 48.46 -0.54
CA ILE A 519 7.96 48.75 -1.85
C ILE A 519 7.73 50.25 -2.04
N GLU A 520 8.21 50.83 -3.14
CA GLU A 520 8.07 52.28 -3.39
C GLU A 520 6.83 52.65 -4.21
N SER A 521 6.37 51.76 -5.07
CA SER A 521 5.19 51.96 -5.90
C SER A 521 4.41 50.67 -6.13
N LEU A 522 3.09 50.76 -6.19
CA LEU A 522 2.21 49.62 -6.45
C LEU A 522 1.24 49.96 -7.58
N ASP A 523 1.13 49.07 -8.56
CA ASP A 523 0.16 49.18 -9.65
C ASP A 523 -1.06 48.30 -9.38
N LEU A 524 -2.17 48.95 -9.07
CA LEU A 524 -3.49 48.38 -8.82
C LEU A 524 -4.48 48.77 -9.93
N SER A 525 -4.00 49.18 -11.11
CA SER A 525 -4.88 49.64 -12.19
C SER A 525 -5.85 48.58 -12.69
N SER A 526 -5.54 47.30 -12.49
CA SER A 526 -6.41 46.16 -12.82
C SER A 526 -7.46 45.84 -11.73
N PHE A 527 -7.35 46.44 -10.54
CA PHE A 527 -8.22 46.09 -9.42
C PHE A 527 -9.62 46.69 -9.61
N ASN A 528 -10.62 45.84 -9.45
CA ASN A 528 -12.02 46.19 -9.31
C ASN A 528 -12.46 45.80 -7.90
N THR A 529 -12.84 46.79 -7.08
CA THR A 529 -13.15 46.56 -5.67
C THR A 529 -14.62 46.72 -5.34
N LYS A 530 -15.50 46.73 -6.35
CA LYS A 530 -16.95 46.94 -6.19
C LYS A 530 -17.63 45.90 -5.30
N ASN A 531 -17.10 44.68 -5.24
CA ASN A 531 -17.64 43.59 -4.43
C ASN A 531 -16.89 43.39 -3.11
N VAL A 532 -15.84 44.16 -2.85
CA VAL A 532 -15.07 44.07 -1.61
C VAL A 532 -15.89 44.68 -0.47
N ILE A 533 -16.08 43.91 0.60
CA ILE A 533 -16.83 44.31 1.78
C ILE A 533 -15.93 44.49 3.02
N LYS A 534 -14.69 44.03 2.97
CA LYS A 534 -13.71 44.11 4.06
C LYS A 534 -12.36 44.66 3.55
N PHE A 535 -11.98 45.86 4.02
CA PHE A 535 -10.79 46.61 3.58
C PHE A 535 -9.85 47.04 4.72
N ARG A 536 -10.11 46.59 5.94
CA ARG A 536 -9.45 47.12 7.15
C ARG A 536 -7.94 47.04 7.01
N GLY A 537 -7.29 48.18 7.21
CA GLY A 537 -5.83 48.28 7.19
C GLY A 537 -5.15 47.76 5.91
N MET A 538 -5.80 47.82 4.73
CA MET A 538 -5.23 47.31 3.48
C MET A 538 -3.79 47.78 3.23
N PHE A 539 -3.50 49.05 3.56
CA PHE A 539 -2.15 49.65 3.53
C PHE A 539 -1.71 50.11 4.92
N TYR A 540 -2.00 49.32 5.95
CA TYR A 540 -1.57 49.62 7.31
C TYR A 540 -0.06 49.48 7.45
N ASN A 541 0.63 50.48 8.01
CA ASN A 541 2.04 50.31 8.38
C ASN A 541 2.45 51.21 9.56
N ASP A 542 2.96 50.62 10.64
CA ASP A 542 3.49 51.39 11.79
C ASP A 542 4.98 51.71 11.69
N ASN A 543 5.66 51.23 10.65
CA ASN A 543 7.07 51.51 10.40
C ASN A 543 7.24 52.99 9.98
N PRO A 544 7.97 53.80 10.76
CA PRO A 544 8.22 55.21 10.42
C PRO A 544 9.05 55.38 9.14
N ASN A 545 9.73 54.32 8.68
CA ASN A 545 10.54 54.32 7.45
C ASN A 545 9.77 53.74 6.25
N TYR A 546 8.44 53.79 6.25
CA TYR A 546 7.63 53.26 5.15
C TYR A 546 7.95 53.96 3.81
N THR A 547 8.26 53.17 2.78
CA THR A 547 8.78 53.68 1.50
C THR A 547 7.73 53.85 0.39
N LEU A 548 6.49 53.39 0.58
CA LEU A 548 5.45 53.49 -0.47
C LEU A 548 5.11 54.96 -0.74
N LYS A 549 5.43 55.40 -1.95
CA LYS A 549 5.24 56.77 -2.43
C LYS A 549 4.09 56.88 -3.44
N LYS A 550 3.77 55.82 -4.17
CA LYS A 550 2.78 55.86 -5.28
C LYS A 550 1.90 54.63 -5.33
N ILE A 551 0.61 54.85 -5.55
CA ILE A 551 -0.37 53.81 -5.89
C ILE A 551 -1.05 54.21 -7.18
N TYR A 552 -0.96 53.37 -8.22
CA TYR A 552 -1.73 53.52 -9.45
C TYR A 552 -3.01 52.73 -9.31
N ALA A 553 -4.16 53.35 -9.54
CA ALA A 553 -5.46 52.71 -9.42
C ALA A 553 -6.41 53.25 -10.49
N SER A 554 -7.36 52.42 -10.92
CA SER A 554 -8.40 52.81 -11.88
C SER A 554 -9.63 53.40 -11.17
N ALA A 555 -10.63 53.80 -11.96
CA ALA A 555 -11.93 54.21 -11.42
C ALA A 555 -12.71 53.07 -10.75
N ASP A 556 -12.36 51.81 -11.01
CA ASP A 556 -13.00 50.64 -10.41
C ASP A 556 -12.46 50.30 -9.01
N PHE A 557 -11.40 50.99 -8.56
CA PHE A 557 -10.89 50.94 -7.19
C PHE A 557 -11.71 51.86 -6.28
N GLU A 558 -12.93 51.44 -5.96
CA GLU A 558 -13.88 52.13 -5.08
C GLU A 558 -13.72 51.65 -3.62
N THR A 559 -13.50 52.57 -2.69
CA THR A 559 -13.37 52.28 -1.24
C THR A 559 -14.55 52.76 -0.40
N ASP A 560 -15.52 53.45 -0.99
CA ASP A 560 -16.66 54.07 -0.28
C ASP A 560 -17.55 53.04 0.44
N LYS A 561 -17.68 51.82 -0.10
CA LYS A 561 -18.43 50.73 0.53
C LYS A 561 -17.78 50.21 1.82
N ALA A 562 -16.47 50.36 1.96
CA ALA A 562 -15.74 49.97 3.16
C ALA A 562 -16.22 50.76 4.39
N ILE A 563 -16.42 52.07 4.19
CA ILE A 563 -16.82 53.01 5.23
C ILE A 563 -18.24 52.69 5.76
N ALA A 564 -19.12 52.17 4.89
CA ALA A 564 -20.52 51.88 5.23
C ALA A 564 -20.71 50.64 6.12
N ASN A 565 -19.83 49.64 6.03
CA ASN A 565 -19.93 48.39 6.81
C ASN A 565 -19.24 48.45 8.18
N GLU A 566 -18.48 49.52 8.46
CA GLU A 566 -17.65 49.64 9.68
C GLU A 566 -18.37 50.28 10.87
N ALA A 567 -19.60 50.78 10.70
CA ALA A 567 -20.34 51.46 11.77
C ALA A 567 -20.92 50.54 12.87
N THR A 568 -20.73 49.21 12.82
CA THR A 568 -21.49 48.29 13.69
C THR A 568 -20.72 47.47 14.71
N ASN A 569 -19.38 47.43 14.78
CA ASN A 569 -18.69 46.62 15.79
C ASN A 569 -17.45 47.31 16.40
N ASN A 570 -17.41 47.26 17.72
CA ASN A 570 -16.61 48.03 18.69
C ASN A 570 -15.09 47.70 18.72
N GLU A 571 -14.45 47.52 17.57
CA GLU A 571 -13.01 47.31 17.43
C GLU A 571 -12.38 48.57 16.81
N ALA A 572 -11.22 49.00 17.30
CA ALA A 572 -10.54 50.23 16.90
C ALA A 572 -10.50 50.39 15.37
N ASN A 573 -10.99 51.53 14.88
CA ASN A 573 -11.18 51.82 13.47
C ASN A 573 -9.81 51.94 12.76
N ILE A 574 -9.35 50.88 12.10
CA ILE A 574 -8.10 50.90 11.35
C ILE A 574 -8.39 51.36 9.92
N ASP A 575 -8.03 52.60 9.62
CA ASP A 575 -8.13 53.20 8.29
C ASP A 575 -7.49 52.31 7.21
N ILE A 576 -8.07 52.30 6.01
CA ILE A 576 -7.49 51.66 4.81
C ILE A 576 -6.05 52.14 4.58
N PHE A 577 -5.80 53.44 4.78
CA PHE A 577 -4.53 54.11 4.58
C PHE A 577 -3.96 54.65 5.91
N HIS A 578 -3.42 53.76 6.73
CA HIS A 578 -2.78 54.14 8.00
C HIS A 578 -1.32 54.55 7.80
N ASN A 579 -0.92 55.68 8.40
CA ASN A 579 0.46 56.18 8.42
C ASN A 579 1.18 56.31 7.04
N LEU A 580 0.42 56.54 5.96
CA LEU A 580 0.96 56.77 4.62
C LEU A 580 1.41 58.22 4.39
N ILE A 581 2.40 58.68 5.15
CA ILE A 581 2.86 60.08 5.11
C ILE A 581 3.61 60.46 3.82
N SER A 582 4.15 59.46 3.10
CA SER A 582 4.99 59.65 1.90
C SER A 582 4.21 59.53 0.57
N LEU A 583 2.89 59.32 0.61
CA LEU A 583 2.09 59.08 -0.59
C LEU A 583 1.91 60.38 -1.39
N GLU A 584 2.44 60.40 -2.62
CA GLU A 584 2.41 61.54 -3.53
C GLU A 584 1.45 61.26 -4.70
N GLY A 585 0.24 61.83 -4.64
CA GLY A 585 -0.77 61.68 -5.70
C GLY A 585 -1.42 60.28 -5.76
N GLY A 586 -2.57 60.22 -6.44
CA GLY A 586 -3.46 59.05 -6.51
C GLY A 586 -4.86 59.37 -5.98
N ASN A 587 -5.87 58.66 -6.49
CA ASN A 587 -7.30 58.85 -6.16
C ASN A 587 -7.68 58.48 -4.70
N GLY A 588 -6.72 58.50 -3.77
CA GLY A 588 -6.89 57.98 -2.41
C GLY A 588 -6.05 58.66 -1.32
N SER A 589 -5.35 59.77 -1.61
CA SER A 589 -4.64 60.51 -0.55
C SER A 589 -5.63 61.32 0.31
N ARG A 590 -6.16 60.63 1.34
CA ARG A 590 -6.79 61.07 2.61
C ARG A 590 -7.78 62.22 2.55
N GLY A 591 -9.04 61.97 2.93
CA GLY A 591 -9.90 62.98 3.57
C GLY A 591 -9.97 64.34 2.87
N LEU A 592 -9.85 64.37 1.54
CA LEU A 592 -9.78 65.59 0.75
C LEU A 592 -10.74 65.44 -0.41
N SER A 593 -11.67 66.38 -0.47
CA SER A 593 -12.63 66.58 -1.54
C SER A 593 -11.99 66.49 -2.92
N PHE A 594 -12.56 65.65 -3.78
CA PHE A 594 -12.28 65.65 -5.21
C PHE A 594 -12.98 66.84 -5.86
N SER A 595 -12.22 67.75 -6.46
CA SER A 595 -12.72 68.64 -7.51
C SER A 595 -11.67 68.75 -8.60
N TRP A 596 -12.02 68.25 -9.79
CA TRP A 596 -11.23 68.38 -11.01
C TRP A 596 -11.45 69.76 -11.63
N SER A 597 -10.40 70.32 -12.24
CA SER A 597 -10.52 71.32 -13.30
C SER A 597 -9.82 70.83 -14.55
#